data_AF-A0A7X7J1T3-F1
#
_entry.id   AF-A0A7X7J1T3-F1
#
_cell.length_a   1.000
_cell.length_b   1.000
_cell.length_c   1.000
_cell.angle_alpha   90.00
_cell.angle_beta   90.00
_cell.angle_gamma   90.00
#
_symmetry.space_group_name_H-M   'P 1'
#
loop_
_entity.id
_entity.type
_entity.pdbx_description
1 polymer ?
#
loop_
_entity_poly.entity_id
_entity_poly.type
_entity_poly.pdbx_seq_one_letter_code
_entity_poly.pdbx_strand_id
1 'polypeptide(L)'
;DNAEKGRHAVVVIDEAHLLDGPEAFEALRLLLNFEFDNSPAMTLILAGQPSLLPMINRMPQWEERLSVKCLLKPFDQAGTAGYVDHRLRVAGAERSPVEPDAVPTLQELTQGIARRINRLCDLALLVGYAEEQPTLDARHFESVSRELVAVALD
;
A
#
# COMPACT_ATOMS: atom_id res chain seq x y z
N ASP A 1 -20.67 3.32 25.28
CA ASP A 1 -20.56 1.96 24.68
C ASP A 1 -19.17 1.35 24.59
N ASN A 2 -18.31 1.71 23.62
CA ASN A 2 -17.02 1.03 23.43
C ASN A 2 -16.09 1.22 24.64
N ALA A 3 -15.89 2.49 25.06
CA ALA A 3 -15.04 2.83 26.20
C ALA A 3 -15.54 2.19 27.51
N GLU A 4 -16.85 2.24 27.77
CA GLU A 4 -17.48 1.57 28.93
C GLU A 4 -17.31 0.05 28.92
N LYS A 5 -17.16 -0.57 27.74
CA LYS A 5 -16.86 -2.00 27.56
C LYS A 5 -15.36 -2.29 27.53
N GLY A 6 -14.50 -1.31 27.83
CA GLY A 6 -13.04 -1.43 27.79
C GLY A 6 -12.46 -1.63 26.38
N ARG A 7 -13.18 -1.22 25.32
CA ARG A 7 -12.74 -1.34 23.92
C ARG A 7 -12.31 0.02 23.39
N HIS A 8 -11.19 0.04 22.67
CA HIS A 8 -10.71 1.23 21.99
C HIS A 8 -11.30 1.32 20.58
N ALA A 9 -11.95 2.44 20.25
CA ALA A 9 -12.52 2.62 18.92
C ALA A 9 -11.43 3.05 17.92
N VAL A 10 -11.40 2.42 16.75
CA VAL A 10 -10.52 2.83 15.64
C VAL A 10 -11.39 3.20 14.44
N VAL A 11 -11.26 4.44 13.97
CA VAL A 11 -11.93 4.94 12.78
C VAL A 11 -10.89 5.04 11.68
N VAL A 12 -11.13 4.34 10.57
CA VAL A 12 -10.26 4.38 9.39
C VAL A 12 -11.03 5.01 8.25
N ILE A 13 -10.45 6.05 7.65
CA ILE A 13 -10.99 6.68 6.45
C ILE A 13 -10.01 6.42 5.33
N ASP A 14 -10.41 5.54 4.42
CA ASP A 14 -9.68 5.33 3.18
C ASP A 14 -10.04 6.43 2.16
N GLU A 15 -9.11 6.70 1.26
CA GLU A 15 -9.22 7.78 0.29
C GLU A 15 -9.60 9.14 0.89
N ALA A 16 -9.10 9.45 2.08
CA ALA A 16 -9.39 10.68 2.82
C ALA A 16 -9.01 11.97 2.06
N HIS A 17 -8.21 11.86 1.00
CA HIS A 17 -7.92 12.96 0.08
C HIS A 17 -9.15 13.41 -0.74
N LEU A 18 -10.22 12.60 -0.79
CA LEU A 18 -11.52 12.90 -1.38
C LEU A 18 -12.48 13.60 -0.42
N LEU A 19 -12.10 13.79 0.85
CA LEU A 19 -12.90 14.58 1.77
C LEU A 19 -12.90 16.03 1.29
N ASP A 20 -14.00 16.42 0.65
CA ASP A 20 -14.20 17.76 0.13
C ASP A 20 -14.67 18.70 1.24
N GLY A 21 -13.93 19.79 1.41
CA GLY A 21 -14.31 20.93 2.25
C GLY A 21 -13.81 20.87 3.70
N PRO A 22 -13.57 22.05 4.32
CA PRO A 22 -13.13 22.14 5.71
C PRO A 22 -14.16 21.57 6.71
N GLU A 23 -15.44 21.49 6.34
CA GLU A 23 -16.52 21.04 7.21
C GLU A 23 -16.40 19.54 7.57
N ALA A 24 -16.01 18.70 6.61
CA ALA A 24 -15.81 17.27 6.85
C ALA A 24 -14.66 17.04 7.84
N PHE A 25 -13.57 17.76 7.66
CA PHE A 25 -12.44 17.75 8.59
C PHE A 25 -12.83 18.37 9.94
N GLU A 26 -13.71 19.36 10.02
CA GLU A 26 -14.17 19.83 11.34
C GLU A 26 -15.01 18.80 12.07
N ALA A 27 -15.90 18.09 11.39
CA ALA A 27 -16.67 17.00 11.99
C ALA A 27 -15.75 15.91 12.56
N LEU A 28 -14.74 15.51 11.79
CA LEU A 28 -13.74 14.53 12.24
C LEU A 28 -12.90 15.03 13.42
N ARG A 29 -12.60 16.33 13.48
CA ARG A 29 -11.85 16.92 14.60
C ARG A 29 -12.66 16.88 15.88
N LEU A 30 -13.98 17.11 15.80
CA LEU A 30 -14.87 17.00 16.96
C LEU A 30 -14.90 15.59 17.53
N LEU A 31 -14.76 14.55 16.69
CA LEU A 31 -14.66 13.16 17.15
C LEU A 31 -13.38 12.90 17.97
N LEU A 32 -12.29 13.62 17.70
CA LEU A 32 -11.04 13.50 18.45
C LEU A 32 -11.10 14.15 19.84
N ASN A 33 -12.13 14.94 20.14
CA ASN A 33 -12.32 15.56 21.46
C ASN A 33 -12.95 14.60 22.49
N PHE A 34 -13.40 13.41 22.07
CA PHE A 34 -13.97 12.44 23.01
C PHE A 34 -12.86 11.78 23.82
N GLU A 35 -12.91 11.96 25.13
CA GLU A 35 -12.01 11.35 26.10
C GLU A 35 -12.81 10.48 27.08
N PHE A 36 -12.20 9.40 27.55
CA PHE A 36 -12.72 8.52 28.59
C PHE A 36 -11.58 8.15 29.52
N ASP A 37 -11.77 8.29 30.83
CA ASP A 37 -10.73 8.08 31.85
C ASP A 37 -9.39 8.76 31.51
N ASN A 38 -9.44 10.05 31.14
CA ASN A 38 -8.29 10.89 30.76
C ASN A 38 -7.45 10.35 29.59
N SER A 39 -8.04 9.49 28.74
CA SER A 39 -7.40 8.97 27.53
C SER A 39 -8.29 9.23 26.30
N PRO A 40 -7.71 9.39 25.10
CA PRO A 40 -8.49 9.49 23.86
C PRO A 40 -9.42 8.29 23.72
N ALA A 41 -10.71 8.51 23.55
CA ALA A 41 -11.70 7.43 23.45
C ALA A 41 -11.64 6.70 22.09
N MET A 42 -10.91 7.26 21.12
CA MET A 42 -10.73 6.68 19.79
C MET A 42 -9.41 7.07 19.12
N THR A 43 -9.00 6.28 18.13
CA THR A 43 -7.93 6.60 17.19
C THR A 43 -8.49 6.80 15.80
N LEU A 44 -8.08 7.88 15.12
CA LEU A 44 -8.40 8.14 13.73
C LEU A 44 -7.19 7.84 12.84
N ILE A 45 -7.40 7.07 11.78
CA ILE A 45 -6.42 6.79 10.72
C ILE A 45 -6.98 7.35 9.42
N LEU A 46 -6.24 8.29 8.83
CA LEU A 46 -6.53 8.84 7.51
C LEU A 46 -5.55 8.22 6.50
N ALA A 47 -6.08 7.52 5.52
CA ALA A 47 -5.32 6.93 4.42
C ALA A 47 -5.76 7.56 3.10
N GLY A 48 -4.83 7.72 2.15
CA GLY A 48 -5.15 8.28 0.85
C GLY A 48 -3.90 8.70 0.07
N GLN A 49 -4.10 9.49 -0.96
CA GLN A 49 -3.02 9.96 -1.83
C GLN A 49 -2.08 10.96 -1.13
N PRO A 50 -0.84 11.12 -1.62
CA PRO A 50 0.13 12.08 -1.05
C PRO A 50 -0.37 13.53 -0.97
N SER A 51 -1.36 13.91 -1.80
CA SER A 51 -2.04 15.21 -1.78
C SER A 51 -2.78 15.52 -0.47
N LEU A 52 -3.09 14.50 0.34
CA LEU A 52 -3.71 14.64 1.65
C LEU A 52 -2.83 15.42 2.63
N LEU A 53 -1.50 15.21 2.60
CA LEU A 53 -0.58 15.86 3.53
C LEU A 53 -0.57 17.40 3.36
N PRO A 54 -0.41 17.96 2.14
CA PRO A 54 -0.58 19.40 1.91
C PRO A 54 -1.97 19.94 2.25
N MET A 55 -3.03 19.14 2.11
CA MET A 55 -4.37 19.54 2.51
C MET A 55 -4.47 19.73 4.03
N ILE A 56 -4.03 18.73 4.79
CA ILE A 56 -3.98 18.76 6.25
C ILE A 56 -3.09 19.89 6.79
N ASN A 57 -1.91 20.10 6.18
CA ASN A 57 -0.99 21.15 6.63
C ASN A 57 -1.54 22.58 6.45
N ARG A 58 -2.59 22.77 5.62
CA ARG A 58 -3.30 24.04 5.50
C ARG A 58 -4.38 24.24 6.57
N MET A 59 -4.56 23.26 7.46
CA MET A 59 -5.54 23.27 8.54
C MET A 59 -4.79 23.22 9.90
N PRO A 60 -4.41 24.36 10.49
CA PRO A 60 -3.60 24.40 11.71
C PRO A 60 -4.21 23.61 12.88
N GLN A 61 -5.54 23.63 13.01
CA GLN A 61 -6.28 22.87 14.03
C GLN A 61 -6.12 21.34 13.94
N TRP A 62 -5.75 20.83 12.76
CA TRP A 62 -5.47 19.41 12.53
C TRP A 62 -3.99 19.08 12.74
N GLU A 63 -3.11 20.02 12.45
CA GLU A 63 -1.66 19.83 12.59
C GLU A 63 -1.27 19.51 14.04
N GLU A 64 -1.94 20.12 15.03
CA GLU A 64 -1.69 19.89 16.46
C GLU A 64 -2.24 18.55 16.97
N ARG A 65 -3.17 17.92 16.24
CA ARG A 65 -3.87 16.70 16.68
C ARG A 65 -3.34 15.43 16.04
N LEU A 66 -2.56 15.54 14.97
CA LEU A 66 -1.99 14.40 14.26
C LEU A 66 -0.65 14.00 14.86
N SER A 67 -0.65 12.91 15.63
CA SER A 67 0.57 12.40 16.28
C SER A 67 1.57 11.78 15.30
N VAL A 68 1.09 11.21 14.18
CA VAL A 68 1.93 10.49 13.21
C VAL A 68 1.50 10.83 11.78
N LYS A 69 2.49 11.16 10.94
CA LYS A 69 2.36 11.30 9.49
C LYS A 69 3.33 10.33 8.83
N CYS A 70 2.83 9.44 7.99
CA CYS A 70 3.64 8.45 7.28
C CYS A 70 3.40 8.55 5.77
N LEU A 71 4.48 8.57 4.99
CA LEU A 71 4.42 8.45 3.54
C LEU A 71 4.94 7.07 3.16
N LEU A 72 4.07 6.22 2.62
CA LEU A 72 4.47 4.93 2.07
C LEU A 72 5.27 5.16 0.79
N LYS A 73 6.55 4.78 0.82
CA LYS A 73 7.44 4.85 -0.33
C LYS A 73 7.36 3.55 -1.13
N PRO A 74 7.66 3.58 -2.45
CA PRO A 74 7.90 2.36 -3.21
C PRO A 74 8.99 1.53 -2.55
N PHE A 75 8.92 0.21 -2.73
CA PHE A 75 9.92 -0.70 -2.21
C PHE A 75 11.27 -0.50 -2.91
N ASP A 76 12.35 -0.57 -2.14
CA ASP A 76 13.68 -0.80 -2.70
C ASP A 76 13.82 -2.28 -3.12
N GLN A 77 15.02 -2.67 -3.57
CA GLN A 77 15.26 -4.04 -4.01
C GLN A 77 15.01 -5.08 -2.90
N ALA A 78 15.45 -4.80 -1.67
CA ALA A 78 15.26 -5.70 -0.53
C ALA A 78 13.78 -5.79 -0.13
N GLY A 79 13.07 -4.66 -0.11
CA GLY A 79 11.64 -4.58 0.12
C GLY A 79 10.84 -5.29 -0.98
N THR A 80 11.30 -5.24 -2.23
CA THR A 80 10.67 -5.93 -3.36
C THR A 80 10.80 -7.44 -3.21
N ALA A 81 12.00 -7.95 -2.89
CA ALA A 81 12.21 -9.37 -2.56
C ALA A 81 11.28 -9.81 -1.42
N GLY A 82 11.31 -9.10 -0.31
CA GLY A 82 10.52 -9.43 0.88
C GLY A 82 9.01 -9.37 0.62
N TYR A 83 8.55 -8.40 -0.17
CA TYR A 83 7.15 -8.28 -0.57
C TYR A 83 6.72 -9.46 -1.45
N VAL A 84 7.50 -9.80 -2.49
CA VAL A 84 7.22 -10.91 -3.40
C VAL A 84 7.19 -12.24 -2.64
N ASP A 85 8.22 -12.52 -1.83
CA ASP A 85 8.29 -13.73 -1.01
C ASP A 85 7.13 -13.85 -0.04
N HIS A 86 6.75 -12.74 0.61
CA HIS A 86 5.59 -12.71 1.49
C HIS A 86 4.30 -13.02 0.73
N ARG A 87 4.07 -12.40 -0.42
CA ARG A 87 2.86 -12.61 -1.24
C ARG A 87 2.76 -14.05 -1.73
N LEU A 88 3.87 -14.63 -2.19
CA LEU A 88 3.92 -16.02 -2.64
C LEU A 88 3.64 -16.99 -1.48
N ARG A 89 4.22 -16.75 -0.30
CA ARG A 89 3.95 -17.56 0.90
C ARG A 89 2.48 -17.50 1.31
N VAL A 90 1.87 -16.31 1.28
CA VAL A 90 0.42 -16.14 1.55
C VAL A 90 -0.43 -16.88 0.52
N ALA A 91 0.03 -16.98 -0.73
CA ALA A 91 -0.62 -17.78 -1.77
C ALA A 91 -0.38 -19.29 -1.64
N GLY A 92 0.41 -19.75 -0.65
CA GLY A 92 0.67 -21.16 -0.39
C GLY A 92 1.91 -21.73 -1.07
N ALA A 93 2.77 -20.90 -1.68
CA ALA A 93 4.01 -21.36 -2.27
C ALA A 93 5.01 -21.79 -1.18
N GLU A 94 5.48 -23.05 -1.23
CA GLU A 94 6.55 -23.54 -0.35
C GLU A 94 7.93 -23.04 -0.77
N ARG A 95 8.11 -22.77 -2.06
CA ARG A 95 9.31 -22.20 -2.66
C ARG A 95 8.92 -21.08 -3.60
N SER A 96 9.70 -20.00 -3.62
CA SER A 96 9.49 -18.92 -4.57
C SER A 96 9.81 -19.40 -5.98
N PRO A 97 8.88 -19.30 -6.95
CA PRO A 97 9.21 -19.48 -8.36
C PRO A 97 10.02 -18.30 -8.90
N VAL A 98 10.08 -17.16 -8.21
CA VAL A 98 10.88 -16.00 -8.65
C VAL A 98 12.32 -16.19 -8.21
N GLU A 99 13.25 -16.21 -9.17
CA GLU A 99 14.67 -16.37 -8.86
C GLU A 99 15.25 -15.10 -8.20
N PRO A 100 16.20 -15.24 -7.24
CA PRO A 100 16.76 -14.08 -6.53
C PRO A 100 17.44 -13.04 -7.44
N ASP A 101 18.01 -13.47 -8.57
CA ASP A 101 18.64 -12.61 -9.57
C ASP A 101 17.63 -11.88 -10.46
N ALA A 102 16.37 -12.33 -10.49
CA ALA A 102 15.28 -11.66 -11.18
C ALA A 102 14.72 -10.45 -10.40
N VAL A 103 14.91 -10.41 -9.08
CA VAL A 103 14.41 -9.33 -8.20
C VAL A 103 14.91 -7.93 -8.62
N PRO A 104 16.21 -7.68 -8.90
CA PRO A 104 16.64 -6.36 -9.36
C PRO A 104 15.89 -5.90 -10.62
N THR A 105 15.76 -6.76 -11.62
CA THR A 105 15.01 -6.47 -12.86
C THR A 105 13.53 -6.21 -12.57
N LEU A 106 12.90 -7.03 -11.72
CA LEU A 106 11.52 -6.84 -11.29
C LEU A 106 11.33 -5.49 -10.57
N GLN A 107 12.25 -5.12 -9.69
CA GLN A 107 12.20 -3.84 -8.97
C GLN A 107 12.36 -2.65 -9.92
N GLU A 108 13.28 -2.74 -10.88
CA GLU A 108 13.51 -1.71 -11.89
C GLU A 108 12.28 -1.52 -12.79
N LEU A 109 11.74 -2.60 -13.35
CA LEU A 109 10.57 -2.54 -14.24
C LEU A 109 9.31 -2.00 -13.53
N THR A 110 9.18 -2.29 -12.23
CA THR A 110 8.00 -1.90 -11.44
C THR A 110 8.20 -0.62 -10.65
N GLN A 111 9.43 -0.14 -10.55
CA GLN A 111 9.87 0.95 -9.68
C GLN A 111 9.51 0.71 -8.21
N GLY A 112 9.46 -0.57 -7.78
CA GLY A 112 9.09 -0.96 -6.42
C GLY A 112 7.63 -0.71 -6.04
N ILE A 113 6.76 -0.37 -6.99
CA ILE A 113 5.35 -0.07 -6.72
C ILE A 113 4.59 -1.39 -6.57
N ALA A 114 4.05 -1.67 -5.39
CA ALA A 114 3.39 -2.94 -5.06
C ALA A 114 2.33 -3.38 -6.11
N ARG A 115 1.51 -2.46 -6.60
CA ARG A 115 0.51 -2.74 -7.64
C ARG A 115 1.13 -3.12 -8.99
N ARG A 116 2.27 -2.53 -9.35
CA ARG A 116 3.02 -2.88 -10.57
C ARG A 116 3.73 -4.22 -10.40
N ILE A 117 4.32 -4.47 -9.23
CA ILE A 117 4.91 -5.76 -8.86
C ILE A 117 3.87 -6.87 -9.01
N ASN A 118 2.70 -6.73 -8.38
CA ASN A 118 1.64 -7.73 -8.47
C ASN A 118 1.26 -8.01 -9.93
N ARG A 119 0.95 -6.96 -10.71
CA ARG A 119 0.54 -7.13 -12.11
C ARG A 119 1.59 -7.85 -12.95
N LEU A 120 2.86 -7.47 -12.80
CA LEU A 120 3.94 -8.07 -13.59
C LEU A 120 4.20 -9.51 -13.14
N CYS A 121 4.20 -9.80 -11.84
CA CYS A 121 4.31 -11.15 -11.31
C CYS A 121 3.14 -12.05 -11.72
N ASP A 122 1.90 -11.57 -11.63
CA ASP A 122 0.71 -12.36 -11.97
C ASP A 122 0.77 -12.83 -13.44
N LEU A 123 1.20 -11.94 -14.35
CA LEU A 123 1.38 -12.28 -15.76
C LEU A 123 2.59 -13.18 -16.01
N ALA A 124 3.73 -12.92 -15.36
CA ALA A 124 4.91 -13.77 -15.48
C ALA A 124 4.65 -15.18 -14.95
N LEU A 125 3.93 -15.32 -13.85
CA LEU A 125 3.50 -16.62 -13.31
C LEU A 125 2.54 -17.35 -14.26
N LEU A 126 1.61 -16.62 -14.90
CA LEU A 126 0.70 -17.20 -15.89
C LEU A 126 1.44 -17.70 -17.13
N VAL A 127 2.37 -16.89 -17.67
CA VAL A 127 3.20 -17.26 -18.82
C VAL A 127 4.10 -18.43 -18.47
N GLY A 128 4.82 -18.36 -17.35
CA GLY A 128 5.68 -19.45 -16.89
C GLY A 128 4.92 -20.75 -16.68
N TYR A 129 3.71 -20.69 -16.13
CA TYR A 129 2.84 -21.87 -16.03
C TYR A 129 2.47 -22.43 -17.41
N ALA A 130 2.09 -21.58 -18.37
CA ALA A 130 1.73 -22.02 -19.72
C ALA A 130 2.91 -22.62 -20.51
N GLU A 131 4.13 -22.18 -20.20
CA GLU A 131 5.39 -22.66 -20.80
C GLU A 131 6.05 -23.79 -20.00
N GLU A 132 5.38 -24.31 -18.96
CA GLU A 132 5.90 -25.34 -18.05
C GLU A 132 7.23 -24.97 -17.37
N GLN A 133 7.48 -23.67 -17.17
CA GLN A 133 8.65 -23.14 -16.47
C GLN A 133 8.39 -23.10 -14.95
N PRO A 134 9.14 -23.87 -14.15
CA PRO A 134 8.95 -23.89 -12.69
C PRO A 134 9.56 -22.67 -11.99
N THR A 135 10.46 -21.93 -12.66
CA THR A 135 11.11 -20.72 -12.13
C THR A 135 11.05 -19.56 -13.14
N LEU A 136 11.14 -18.34 -12.62
CA LEU A 136 11.08 -17.08 -13.35
C LEU A 136 12.36 -16.28 -13.10
N ASP A 137 13.17 -16.18 -14.14
CA ASP A 137 14.37 -15.34 -14.19
C ASP A 137 14.05 -13.89 -14.69
N ALA A 138 15.08 -13.06 -14.79
CA ALA A 138 14.96 -11.69 -15.30
C ALA A 138 14.35 -11.60 -16.71
N ARG A 139 14.62 -12.57 -17.59
CA ARG A 139 14.17 -12.54 -19.00
C ARG A 139 12.67 -12.72 -19.10
N HIS A 140 12.08 -13.54 -18.24
CA HIS A 140 10.63 -13.70 -18.18
C HIS A 140 9.94 -12.36 -17.87
N PHE A 141 10.46 -11.63 -16.87
CA PHE A 141 9.92 -10.31 -16.51
C PHE A 141 10.12 -9.26 -17.61
N GLU A 142 11.29 -9.23 -18.25
CA GLU A 142 11.54 -8.33 -19.39
C GLU A 142 10.59 -8.62 -20.56
N SER A 143 10.36 -9.90 -20.87
CA SER A 143 9.47 -10.30 -21.96
C SER A 143 8.04 -9.83 -21.70
N VAL A 144 7.48 -10.17 -20.54
CA VAL A 144 6.12 -9.78 -20.14
C VAL A 144 5.98 -8.26 -20.06
N SER A 145 7.00 -7.56 -19.55
CA SER A 145 6.97 -6.09 -19.48
C SER A 145 6.93 -5.44 -20.87
N ARG A 146 7.61 -6.00 -21.88
CA ARG A 146 7.55 -5.46 -23.25
C ARG A 146 6.16 -5.62 -23.86
N GLU A 147 5.52 -6.77 -23.65
CA GLU A 147 4.16 -7.03 -24.14
C GLU A 147 3.13 -6.12 -23.47
N LEU A 148 3.24 -5.91 -22.15
CA LEU A 148 2.39 -4.98 -21.40
C LEU A 148 2.45 -3.54 -21.93
N VAL A 149 3.64 -3.08 -22.34
CA VAL A 149 3.82 -1.75 -22.92
C VAL A 149 3.19 -1.65 -24.30
N ALA A 150 3.34 -2.69 -25.14
CA ALA A 150 2.72 -2.73 -26.47
C ALA A 150 1.19 -2.61 -26.38
N VAL A 151 0.55 -3.41 -25.52
CA VAL A 151 -0.91 -3.39 -25.33
C VAL A 151 -1.44 -2.07 -24.75
N ALA A 152 -0.61 -1.29 -24.03
CA ALA A 152 -1.02 0.01 -23.49
C ALA A 152 -0.89 1.17 -24.50
N LEU A 153 -0.19 0.95 -25.62
CA LEU A 153 0.01 1.93 -26.69
C LEU A 153 -0.96 1.75 -27.87
N ASP A 154 -1.65 0.60 -27.92
CA ASP A 154 -2.75 0.30 -28.85
C ASP A 154 -4.11 0.71 -28.25
#